data_AF-A0A1M5PGR3-F1
#
_entry.id   AF-A0A1M5PGR3-F1
#
_cell.length_a   1.000
_cell.length_b   1.000
_cell.length_c   1.000
_cell.angle_alpha   90.00
_cell.angle_beta   90.00
_cell.angle_gamma   90.00
#
_symmetry.space_group_name_H-M   'P 1'
#
loop_
_entity.id
_entity.type
_entity.pdbx_description
1 polymer ?
#
loop_
_entity_poly.entity_id
_entity_poly.type
_entity_poly.pdbx_seq_one_letter_code
_entity_poly.pdbx_strand_id
1 'polypeptide(L)' 'MIQQINPSEKVTTEVSKLFKVLKINQLLRAANIRKASGVNVQQIFEFIFLL' A
#
# COMPACT_ATOMS: atom_id res chain seq x y z
N MET A 1 -24.90 10.68 -15.99
CA MET A 1 -23.50 10.34 -16.30
C MET A 1 -23.18 9.03 -15.62
N ILE A 2 -23.06 7.94 -16.37
CA ILE A 2 -22.60 6.66 -15.81
C ILE A 2 -21.10 6.83 -15.56
N GLN A 3 -20.69 6.87 -14.29
CA GLN A 3 -19.28 6.85 -13.93
C GLN A 3 -18.72 5.51 -14.44
N GLN A 4 -18.02 5.52 -15.58
CA GLN A 4 -17.21 4.40 -16.00
C GLN A 4 -16.08 4.29 -14.97
N ILE A 5 -16.31 3.50 -13.93
CA ILE A 5 -15.27 3.17 -12.96
C ILE A 5 -14.23 2.40 -13.76
N ASN A 6 -13.10 3.04 -14.03
CA ASN A 6 -11.99 2.39 -14.68
C ASN A 6 -11.59 1.18 -13.83
N PRO A 7 -11.48 -0.03 -14.41
CA PRO A 7 -11.10 -1.23 -13.67
C PRO A 7 -9.83 -1.03 -12.83
N SER A 8 -8.89 -0.24 -13.34
CA SER A 8 -7.65 0.15 -12.64
C SER A 8 -7.90 0.97 -11.36
N GLU A 9 -8.82 1.94 -11.39
CA GLU A 9 -9.15 2.74 -10.20
C GLU A 9 -9.83 1.90 -9.12
N LYS A 10 -10.67 0.95 -9.52
CA LYS A 10 -11.30 0.00 -8.61
C LYS A 10 -10.26 -0.86 -7.88
N VAL A 11 -9.30 -1.43 -8.63
CA VAL A 11 -8.21 -2.22 -8.05
C VAL A 11 -7.37 -1.37 -7.09
N THR A 12 -6.99 -0.16 -7.49
CA THR A 12 -6.20 0.75 -6.64
C THR A 12 -6.93 1.10 -5.35
N THR A 13 -8.25 1.30 -5.42
CA THR A 13 -9.10 1.60 -4.26
C THR A 13 -9.19 0.42 -3.31
N GLU A 14 -9.40 -0.80 -3.82
CA GLU A 14 -9.47 -2.00 -2.99
C GLU A 14 -8.11 -2.32 -2.34
N VAL A 15 -7.00 -2.16 -3.07
CA VAL A 15 -5.65 -2.25 -2.49
C VAL A 15 -5.46 -1.21 -1.39
N SER A 16 -5.88 0.04 -1.61
CA SER A 16 -5.80 1.08 -0.57
C SER A 16 -6.60 0.74 0.69
N LYS A 17 -7.80 0.16 0.54
CA LYS A 17 -8.61 -0.33 1.67
C LYS A 17 -7.90 -1.45 2.42
N LEU A 18 -7.37 -2.45 1.70
CA LEU A 18 -6.63 -3.56 2.29
C LEU A 18 -5.42 -3.05 3.10
N PHE A 19 -4.67 -2.10 2.55
CA PHE A 19 -3.51 -1.48 3.21
C PHE A 19 -3.87 -0.76 4.51
N LYS A 20 -5.07 -0.15 4.56
CA LYS A 20 -5.60 0.46 5.79
C LYS A 20 -6.00 -0.60 6.81
N VAL A 21 -6.71 -1.65 6.39
CA VAL A 21 -7.14 -2.76 7.27
C VAL A 21 -5.94 -3.45 7.90
N LEU A 22 -4.91 -3.74 7.12
CA LEU A 22 -3.67 -4.38 7.57
C LEU A 22 -2.74 -3.42 8.33
N LYS A 23 -3.10 -2.14 8.45
CA LYS A 23 -2.31 -1.12 9.16
C LYS A 23 -0.84 -1.03 8.68
N ILE A 24 -0.59 -1.30 7.40
CA ILE A 24 0.77 -1.34 6.82
C ILE A 24 1.56 -0.06 7.15
N ASN A 25 0.93 1.10 7.03
CA ASN A 25 1.57 2.38 7.38
C ASN A 25 2.04 2.46 8.85
N GLN A 26 1.30 1.85 9.78
CA GLN A 26 1.70 1.81 11.20
C GLN A 26 2.86 0.84 11.40
N LEU A 27 2.84 -0.32 10.76
CA LEU A 27 3.94 -1.29 10.81
C LEU A 27 5.24 -0.70 10.26
N LEU A 28 5.18 -0.01 9.13
CA LEU A 28 6.34 0.68 8.55
C LEU A 28 6.90 1.74 9.49
N ARG A 29 6.03 2.55 10.10
CA ARG A 29 6.46 3.54 11.10
C ARG A 29 7.08 2.90 12.34
N ALA A 30 6.52 1.78 12.82
CA ALA A 30 7.08 1.04 13.95
C ALA A 30 8.47 0.47 13.62
N ALA A 31 8.70 0.09 12.37
CA ALA A 31 10.01 -0.32 11.85
C ALA A 31 10.94 0.87 11.49
N ASN A 32 10.58 2.12 11.84
CA ASN A 32 11.30 3.34 11.47
C ASN A 32 11.43 3.60 9.95
N ILE A 33 10.64 2.92 9.12
CA ILE A 33 10.59 3.13 7.67
C ILE A 33 9.68 4.34 7.41
N ARG A 34 10.30 5.46 7.02
CA ARG A 34 9.62 6.71 6.69
C ARG A 34 9.66 6.94 5.18
N LYS A 35 8.73 7.72 4.62
CA LYS A 35 8.74 8.06 3.18
C LYS A 35 10.08 8.62 2.67
N ALA A 36 10.87 9.24 3.55
CA ALA A 36 12.17 9.83 3.22
C ALA A 36 13.38 8.92 3.49
N SER A 37 13.18 7.67 3.94
CA SER A 37 14.30 6.77 4.29
C SER A 37 14.99 6.14 3.07
N GLY A 38 14.67 6.60 1.85
CA GLY A 38 15.24 6.05 0.61
C GLY A 38 14.81 4.61 0.29
N VAL A 39 13.87 4.06 1.07
CA VAL A 39 13.39 2.69 0.90
C VAL A 39 12.35 2.66 -0.22
N ASN A 40 12.58 1.81 -1.21
CA ASN A 40 11.65 1.65 -2.32
C ASN A 40 10.38 0.95 -1.85
N VAL A 41 9.21 1.43 -2.31
CA VAL A 41 7.91 0.79 -2.07
C VAL A 41 7.95 -0.67 -2.49
N GLN A 42 8.62 -1.01 -3.60
CA GLN A 42 8.76 -2.40 -4.04
C GLN A 42 9.46 -3.28 -2.99
N GLN A 43 10.55 -2.80 -2.38
CA GLN A 43 11.29 -3.56 -1.34
C GLN A 43 10.43 -3.81 -0.10
N ILE A 44 9.58 -2.84 0.25
CA ILE A 44 8.62 -2.99 1.35
C ILE A 44 7.59 -4.07 1.04
N PHE A 45 7.05 -4.05 -0.18
CA PHE A 45 6.08 -5.06 -0.62
C PHE A 45 6.72 -6.44 -0.68
N GLU A 46 7.92 -6.56 -1.25
CA GLU A 46 8.68 -7.82 -1.25
C GLU A 46 8.87 -8.34 0.17
N PHE A 47 9.27 -7.50 1.13
CA PHE A 47 9.40 -7.90 2.53
C PHE A 47 8.08 -8.37 3.16
N ILE A 48 6.97 -7.68 2.88
CA ILE A 48 5.64 -8.02 3.44
C ILE A 48 5.10 -9.32 2.82
N PHE A 49 5.36 -9.59 1.55
CA PHE A 49 4.85 -10.77 0.83
C PHE A 49 5.79 -11.99 0.89
N LEU A 50 7.07 -11.82 1.25
CA LEU A 50 8.01 -12.91 1.50
C LEU A 50 7.88 -13.54 2.90
N LEU A 51 7.18 -12.88 3.83
CA LEU A 51 6.83 -13.36 5.16
C LEU A 51 5.48 -14.11 5.15
#